data_AF-A0AAN8FPE2-F1
#
_entry.id   AF-A0AAN8FPE2-F1
#
_cell.length_a   1.000
_cell.length_b   1.000
_cell.length_c   1.000
_cell.angle_alpha   90.00
_cell.angle_beta   90.00
_cell.angle_gamma   90.00
#
_symmetry.space_group_name_H-M   'P 1'
#
loop_
_entity.id
_entity.type
_entity.pdbx_description
1 polymer ?
#
loop_
_entity_poly.entity_id
_entity_poly.type
_entity_poly.pdbx_seq_one_letter_code
_entity_poly.pdbx_strand_id
1 'polypeptide(L)'
;MRLAKTSSLGGEYRWLGRTEAVGDIISRGTELAHEFMKESKTVKVPPEREEEVARQLSISTVIFNDLKRAKSAEYEFSFKNAFDLNHNNALLLQVRHSRLCSIEENNADLLPLLDNCESVPLETPDFAKLANQLEKFPDVIVDSARNFEPCQLIVYLIELSHFIGSVTAQAKVKGQPVDVAVPRLLLLSACRMALHEGISLLGAPPVTAM
;
A
#
# COMPACT_ATOMS: atom_id res chain seq x y z
N MET A 1 -19.43 -6.54 -8.69
CA MET A 1 -18.40 -6.02 -9.61
C MET A 1 -18.71 -6.54 -11.01
N ARG A 2 -18.79 -5.69 -12.05
CA ARG A 2 -19.17 -6.12 -13.40
C ARG A 2 -17.92 -6.58 -14.17
N LEU A 3 -17.98 -7.79 -14.76
CA LEU A 3 -16.99 -8.32 -15.71
C LEU A 3 -17.70 -8.48 -17.07
N ALA A 4 -17.15 -7.93 -18.15
CA ALA A 4 -17.84 -7.77 -19.42
C ALA A 4 -17.83 -9.03 -20.30
N LYS A 5 -18.92 -9.17 -21.09
CA LYS A 5 -18.92 -9.32 -22.55
C LYS A 5 -20.31 -8.92 -23.07
N THR A 6 -20.38 -8.25 -24.20
CA THR A 6 -21.64 -7.99 -24.94
C THR A 6 -21.55 -8.66 -26.31
N SER A 7 -22.57 -9.44 -26.70
CA SER A 7 -22.79 -9.84 -28.09
C SER A 7 -24.25 -9.63 -28.46
N SER A 8 -24.48 -9.07 -29.65
CA SER A 8 -25.80 -8.72 -30.17
C SER A 8 -26.33 -9.84 -31.05
N LEU A 9 -27.22 -10.68 -30.55
CA LEU A 9 -28.08 -11.51 -31.38
C LEU A 9 -29.48 -11.63 -30.74
N GLY A 10 -30.43 -10.90 -31.30
CA GLY A 10 -31.87 -11.16 -31.17
C GLY A 10 -32.56 -10.61 -29.93
N GLY A 11 -33.18 -9.43 -30.06
CA GLY A 11 -34.48 -9.08 -29.47
C GLY A 11 -34.67 -8.98 -27.94
N GLU A 12 -33.77 -9.53 -27.12
CA GLU A 12 -33.83 -9.43 -25.67
C GLU A 12 -32.48 -8.95 -25.12
N TYR A 13 -32.48 -7.82 -24.42
CA TYR A 13 -31.31 -7.36 -23.66
C TYR A 13 -31.08 -8.30 -22.47
N ARG A 14 -30.44 -9.44 -22.69
CA ARG A 14 -29.83 -10.25 -21.62
C ARG A 14 -28.45 -9.70 -21.31
N TRP A 15 -28.25 -9.27 -20.07
CA TRP A 15 -26.93 -8.87 -19.56
C TRP A 15 -25.96 -10.06 -19.65
N LEU A 16 -25.09 -10.07 -20.65
CA LEU A 16 -24.07 -11.11 -20.90
C LEU A 16 -22.83 -11.00 -20.00
N GLY A 17 -22.84 -10.07 -19.04
CA GLY A 17 -21.76 -9.94 -18.05
C GLY A 17 -21.72 -11.15 -17.12
N ARG A 18 -20.56 -11.76 -16.94
CA ARG A 18 -20.38 -12.76 -15.88
C ARG A 18 -20.43 -12.01 -14.55
N THR A 19 -21.45 -12.29 -13.74
CA THR A 19 -21.49 -11.85 -12.35
C THR A 19 -20.69 -12.83 -11.52
N GLU A 20 -19.55 -12.40 -10.98
CA GLU A 20 -18.82 -13.15 -9.96
C GLU A 20 -19.20 -12.64 -8.57
N ALA A 21 -19.41 -13.55 -7.62
CA ALA A 21 -19.68 -13.15 -6.25
C ALA A 21 -18.41 -12.54 -5.64
N VAL A 22 -18.58 -11.60 -4.71
CA VAL A 22 -17.42 -10.97 -4.02
C VAL A 22 -16.57 -12.02 -3.31
N GLY A 23 -17.21 -13.08 -2.77
CA GLY A 23 -16.50 -14.23 -2.20
C GLY A 23 -15.56 -14.88 -3.20
N ASP A 24 -16.04 -15.18 -4.41
CA ASP A 24 -15.23 -15.81 -5.47
C ASP A 24 -14.07 -14.90 -5.92
N ILE A 25 -14.32 -13.59 -5.98
CA ILE A 25 -13.31 -12.59 -6.32
C ILE A 25 -12.20 -12.59 -5.25
N ILE A 26 -12.57 -12.62 -3.97
CA ILE A 26 -11.61 -12.66 -2.87
C ILE A 26 -10.83 -13.98 -2.88
N SER A 27 -11.51 -15.12 -3.06
CA SER A 27 -10.86 -16.44 -3.14
C SER A 27 -9.81 -16.49 -4.26
N ARG A 28 -10.19 -16.05 -5.47
CA ARG A 28 -9.26 -15.97 -6.60
C ARG A 28 -8.13 -14.97 -6.36
N GLY A 29 -8.42 -13.84 -5.73
CA GLY A 29 -7.40 -12.88 -5.34
C GLY A 29 -6.42 -13.44 -4.30
N THR A 30 -6.88 -14.31 -3.40
CA THR A 30 -6.02 -14.99 -2.41
C THR A 30 -5.07 -15.95 -3.11
N GLU A 31 -5.55 -16.74 -4.08
CA GLU A 31 -4.69 -17.62 -4.91
C GLU A 31 -3.59 -16.82 -5.62
N LEU A 32 -3.95 -15.70 -6.26
CA LEU A 32 -2.98 -14.81 -6.92
C LEU A 32 -2.01 -14.16 -5.93
N ALA A 33 -2.46 -13.84 -4.71
CA ALA A 33 -1.59 -13.33 -3.66
C ALA A 33 -0.56 -14.37 -3.21
N HIS A 34 -0.93 -15.65 -3.12
CA HIS A 34 0.03 -16.74 -2.88
C HIS A 34 1.07 -16.85 -3.98
N GLU A 35 0.65 -16.80 -5.25
CA GLU A 35 1.57 -16.81 -6.39
C GLU A 35 2.55 -15.63 -6.30
N PHE A 36 2.04 -14.43 -6.05
CA PHE A 36 2.86 -13.24 -5.86
C PHE A 36 3.90 -13.41 -4.73
N MET A 37 3.48 -13.90 -3.56
CA MET A 37 4.39 -14.11 -2.44
C MET A 37 5.47 -15.15 -2.75
N LYS A 38 5.15 -16.20 -3.52
CA LYS A 38 6.10 -17.25 -3.93
C LYS A 38 7.10 -16.76 -4.98
N GLU A 39 6.66 -15.94 -5.93
CA GLU A 39 7.51 -15.43 -7.01
C GLU A 39 8.43 -14.28 -6.57
N SER A 40 8.02 -13.53 -5.54
CA SER A 40 8.76 -12.38 -5.04
C SER A 40 10.01 -12.81 -4.27
N LYS A 41 11.17 -12.32 -4.70
CA LYS A 41 12.47 -12.58 -4.03
C LYS A 41 12.62 -11.85 -2.69
N THR A 42 11.85 -10.78 -2.50
CA THR A 42 11.99 -9.88 -1.36
C THR A 42 10.91 -10.06 -0.32
N VAL A 43 9.79 -10.70 -0.68
CA VAL A 43 8.69 -10.98 0.25
C VAL A 43 8.94 -12.32 0.92
N LYS A 44 8.97 -12.32 2.25
CA LYS A 44 9.16 -13.49 3.10
C LYS A 44 8.11 -13.45 4.21
N VAL A 45 7.11 -14.30 4.05
CA VAL A 45 6.04 -14.47 5.05
C VAL A 45 6.28 -15.78 5.81
N PRO A 46 6.18 -15.78 7.14
CA PRO A 46 6.21 -17.01 7.91
C PRO A 46 5.08 -17.97 7.48
N PRO A 47 5.33 -19.29 7.34
CA PRO A 47 4.32 -20.25 6.86
C PRO A 47 2.99 -20.19 7.62
N GLU A 48 3.05 -19.95 8.92
CA GLU A 48 1.88 -19.85 9.79
C GLU A 48 0.99 -18.62 9.53
N ARG A 49 1.51 -17.60 8.84
CA ARG A 49 0.79 -16.37 8.46
C ARG A 49 0.48 -16.28 6.97
N GLU A 50 0.93 -17.23 6.15
CA GLU A 50 0.85 -17.15 4.69
C GLU A 50 -0.59 -16.96 4.20
N GLU A 51 -1.53 -17.76 4.69
CA GLU A 51 -2.95 -17.67 4.33
C GLU A 51 -3.57 -16.31 4.72
N GLU A 52 -3.28 -15.84 5.94
CA GLU A 52 -3.82 -14.57 6.42
C GLU A 52 -3.28 -13.39 5.60
N VAL A 53 -1.98 -13.38 5.31
CA VAL A 53 -1.37 -12.34 4.48
C VAL A 53 -1.92 -12.39 3.05
N ALA A 54 -2.05 -13.57 2.45
CA ALA A 54 -2.65 -13.72 1.12
C ALA A 54 -4.07 -13.13 1.07
N ARG A 55 -4.89 -13.43 2.08
CA ARG A 55 -6.25 -12.92 2.20
C ARG A 55 -6.28 -11.40 2.39
N GLN A 56 -5.39 -10.85 3.21
CA GLN A 56 -5.25 -9.40 3.41
C GLN A 56 -4.84 -8.67 2.12
N LEU A 57 -3.90 -9.23 1.36
CA LEU A 57 -3.49 -8.70 0.06
C LEU A 57 -4.63 -8.76 -0.96
N SER A 58 -5.40 -9.84 -0.99
CA SER A 58 -6.60 -9.97 -1.83
C SER A 58 -7.63 -8.88 -1.54
N ILE A 59 -8.02 -8.73 -0.28
CA ILE A 59 -8.98 -7.70 0.16
C ILE A 59 -8.48 -6.30 -0.17
N SER A 60 -7.22 -6.00 0.16
CA SER A 60 -6.59 -4.71 -0.13
C SER A 60 -6.61 -4.42 -1.63
N THR A 61 -6.35 -5.43 -2.46
CA THR A 61 -6.34 -5.31 -3.92
C THR A 61 -7.72 -4.99 -4.47
N VAL A 62 -8.78 -5.63 -3.97
CA VAL A 62 -10.15 -5.33 -4.38
C VAL A 62 -10.53 -3.91 -4.00
N ILE A 63 -10.34 -3.54 -2.73
CA ILE A 63 -10.66 -2.19 -2.20
C ILE A 63 -9.92 -1.11 -2.98
N PHE A 64 -8.61 -1.27 -3.13
CA PHE A 64 -7.78 -0.29 -3.82
C PHE A 64 -8.21 -0.11 -5.29
N ASN A 65 -8.54 -1.19 -6.00
CA ASN A 65 -8.96 -1.07 -7.39
C ASN A 65 -10.31 -0.39 -7.57
N ASP A 66 -11.21 -0.53 -6.60
CA ASP A 66 -12.50 0.17 -6.58
C ASP A 66 -12.31 1.66 -6.26
N LEU A 67 -11.46 1.98 -5.27
CA LEU A 67 -11.29 3.34 -4.75
C LEU A 67 -10.27 4.21 -5.52
N LYS A 68 -9.38 3.63 -6.35
CA LYS A 68 -8.28 4.38 -7.00
C LYS A 68 -8.71 5.32 -8.12
N ARG A 69 -10.00 5.39 -8.45
CA ARG A 69 -10.56 6.21 -9.52
C ARG A 69 -11.60 7.15 -8.93
N ALA A 70 -11.83 8.27 -9.61
CA ALA A 70 -12.92 9.17 -9.26
C ALA A 70 -14.24 8.40 -9.23
N LYS A 71 -15.13 8.75 -8.29
CA LYS A 71 -16.40 8.04 -8.10
C LYS A 71 -17.27 7.98 -9.37
N SER A 72 -17.15 8.97 -10.24
CA SER A 72 -17.90 9.04 -11.51
C SER A 72 -17.31 8.19 -12.63
N ALA A 73 -16.13 7.61 -12.46
CA ALA A 73 -15.44 6.86 -13.50
C ALA A 73 -15.96 5.41 -13.58
N GLU A 74 -16.37 4.99 -14.77
CA GLU A 74 -16.63 3.57 -15.01
C GLU A 74 -15.33 2.77 -15.01
N TYR A 75 -15.37 1.55 -14.46
CA TYR A 75 -14.25 0.64 -14.56
C TYR A 75 -14.70 -0.82 -14.67
N GLU A 76 -13.86 -1.60 -15.35
CA GLU A 76 -13.94 -3.04 -15.37
C GLU A 76 -12.77 -3.60 -14.55
N PHE A 77 -13.07 -4.50 -13.61
CA PHE A 77 -12.05 -5.10 -12.79
C PHE A 77 -11.25 -6.14 -13.58
N SER A 78 -9.93 -6.12 -13.41
CA SER A 78 -9.02 -7.07 -14.05
C SER A 78 -8.00 -7.54 -13.03
N PHE A 79 -8.05 -8.83 -12.70
CA PHE A 79 -7.05 -9.49 -11.85
C PHE A 79 -5.62 -9.29 -12.39
N LYS A 80 -5.46 -9.33 -13.71
CA LYS A 80 -4.16 -9.09 -14.36
C LYS A 80 -3.59 -7.73 -13.95
N ASN A 81 -4.39 -6.67 -14.02
CA ASN A 81 -3.92 -5.32 -13.68
C ASN A 81 -3.79 -5.13 -12.16
N ALA A 82 -4.61 -5.84 -11.40
CA ALA A 82 -4.69 -5.71 -9.95
C ALA A 82 -3.44 -6.30 -9.25
N PHE A 83 -2.86 -7.36 -9.81
CA PHE A 83 -1.65 -8.03 -9.31
C PHE A 83 -0.39 -7.76 -10.15
N ASP A 84 -0.44 -6.87 -11.15
CA ASP A 84 0.75 -6.50 -11.94
C ASP A 84 1.71 -5.64 -11.10
N LEU A 85 2.89 -6.19 -10.81
CA LEU A 85 3.93 -5.57 -9.98
C LEU A 85 4.53 -4.30 -10.56
N ASN A 86 4.35 -4.05 -11.86
CA ASN A 86 4.87 -2.84 -12.50
C ASN A 86 3.93 -1.63 -12.34
N HIS A 87 2.78 -1.81 -11.69
CA HIS A 87 1.75 -0.78 -11.59
C HIS A 87 1.59 -0.26 -10.16
N ASN A 88 1.11 0.98 -10.05
CA ASN A 88 0.65 1.58 -8.80
C ASN A 88 -0.62 0.82 -8.33
N ASN A 89 -0.41 -0.14 -7.43
CA ASN A 89 -1.43 -1.07 -6.93
C ASN A 89 -1.36 -1.20 -5.39
N ALA A 90 -2.28 -1.98 -4.82
CA ALA A 90 -2.33 -2.21 -3.38
C ALA A 90 -1.06 -2.90 -2.83
N LEU A 91 -0.45 -3.80 -3.62
CA LEU A 91 0.74 -4.55 -3.22
C LEU A 91 1.92 -3.60 -2.97
N LEU A 92 2.05 -2.53 -3.75
CA LEU A 92 3.07 -1.51 -3.52
C LEU A 92 2.96 -0.90 -2.12
N LEU A 93 1.75 -0.50 -1.71
CA LEU A 93 1.52 0.08 -0.38
C LEU A 93 1.83 -0.93 0.73
N GLN A 94 1.36 -2.16 0.57
CA GLN A 94 1.52 -3.22 1.57
C GLN A 94 2.98 -3.63 1.75
N VAL A 95 3.73 -3.80 0.66
CA VAL A 95 5.17 -4.11 0.70
C VAL A 95 5.97 -2.95 1.30
N ARG A 96 5.59 -1.70 1.06
CA ARG A 96 6.26 -0.54 1.67
C ARG A 96 6.00 -0.48 3.17
N HIS A 97 4.75 -0.68 3.58
CA HIS A 97 4.38 -0.71 4.99
C HIS A 97 5.09 -1.85 5.74
N SER A 98 5.05 -3.09 5.21
CA SER A 98 5.73 -4.24 5.84
C SER A 98 7.24 -4.03 5.95
N ARG A 99 7.88 -3.48 4.92
CA ARG A 99 9.32 -3.16 4.94
C ARG A 99 9.65 -2.17 6.05
N LEU A 100 8.81 -1.16 6.26
CA LEU A 100 9.02 -0.19 7.34
C LEU A 100 8.83 -0.83 8.72
N CYS A 101 7.83 -1.71 8.89
CA CYS A 101 7.70 -2.53 10.10
C CYS A 101 8.98 -3.33 10.37
N SER A 102 9.50 -4.02 9.36
CA SER A 102 10.76 -4.78 9.50
C SER A 102 11.97 -3.88 9.78
N ILE A 103 12.01 -2.66 9.23
CA ILE A 103 13.09 -1.70 9.56
C ILE A 103 13.02 -1.31 11.04
N GLU A 104 11.83 -1.01 11.57
CA GLU A 104 11.66 -0.72 13.00
C GLU A 104 12.05 -1.92 13.87
N GLU A 105 11.55 -3.12 13.55
CA GLU A 105 11.86 -4.36 14.28
C GLU A 105 13.38 -4.64 14.34
N ASN A 106 14.09 -4.41 13.23
CA ASN A 106 15.54 -4.61 13.14
C ASN A 106 16.37 -3.54 13.86
N ASN A 107 15.75 -2.46 14.33
CA ASN A 107 16.38 -1.35 15.04
C ASN A 107 15.58 -0.98 16.30
N ALA A 108 14.95 -1.98 16.93
CA ALA A 108 14.04 -1.79 18.05
C ALA A 108 14.72 -1.13 19.27
N ASP A 109 16.05 -1.32 19.40
CA ASP A 109 16.89 -0.70 20.41
C ASP A 109 16.98 0.83 20.29
N LEU A 110 16.72 1.38 19.09
CA LEU A 110 16.72 2.82 18.84
C LEU A 110 15.35 3.48 19.06
N LEU A 111 14.26 2.70 19.14
CA LEU A 111 12.90 3.25 19.26
C LEU A 111 12.70 4.17 20.48
N PRO A 112 13.23 3.87 21.68
CA PRO A 112 13.12 4.77 22.84
C PRO A 112 13.84 6.12 22.66
N LEU A 113 14.74 6.23 21.68
CA LEU A 113 15.49 7.45 21.41
C LEU A 113 14.74 8.42 20.48
N LEU A 114 13.69 7.95 19.80
CA LEU A 114 12.94 8.76 18.83
C LEU A 114 12.25 9.96 19.48
N ASP A 115 11.72 9.78 20.70
CA ASP A 115 10.99 10.84 21.44
C ASP A 115 11.84 12.07 21.76
N ASN A 116 13.17 11.90 21.83
CA ASN A 116 14.12 12.98 22.12
C ASN A 116 14.81 13.52 20.86
N CYS A 117 14.41 13.04 19.67
CA CYS A 117 15.03 13.45 18.42
C CYS A 117 14.34 14.70 17.86
N GLU A 118 15.06 15.81 17.87
CA GLU A 118 14.58 17.10 17.32
C GLU A 118 15.06 17.35 15.88
N SER A 119 15.70 16.36 15.25
CA SER A 119 16.35 16.49 13.95
C SER A 119 15.63 15.68 12.88
N VAL A 120 15.43 16.30 11.71
CA VAL A 120 15.00 15.61 10.48
C VAL A 120 16.25 15.37 9.62
N PRO A 121 16.49 14.14 9.13
CA PRO A 121 17.63 13.87 8.25
C PRO A 121 17.49 14.67 6.94
N LEU A 122 18.52 15.42 6.56
CA LEU A 122 18.56 16.22 5.32
C LEU A 122 19.76 15.84 4.42
N GLU A 123 20.18 14.59 4.52
CA GLU A 123 21.41 14.10 3.88
C GLU A 123 21.34 14.10 2.36
N THR A 124 20.15 13.82 1.81
CA THR A 124 19.90 13.85 0.37
C THR A 124 18.61 14.60 0.08
N PRO A 125 18.44 15.14 -1.15
CA PRO A 125 17.21 15.82 -1.54
C PRO A 125 15.95 14.94 -1.38
N ASP A 126 16.09 13.61 -1.41
CA ASP A 126 14.96 12.70 -1.28
C ASP A 126 14.42 12.61 0.14
N PHE A 127 15.25 12.82 1.16
CA PHE A 127 14.78 12.94 2.53
C PHE A 127 13.87 14.17 2.71
N ALA A 128 14.27 15.31 2.15
CA ALA A 128 13.45 16.52 2.17
C ALA A 128 12.13 16.32 1.41
N LYS A 129 12.15 15.65 0.24
CA LYS A 129 10.92 15.31 -0.49
C LYS A 129 10.01 14.38 0.32
N LEU A 130 10.57 13.39 1.00
CA LEU A 130 9.80 12.46 1.84
C LEU A 130 9.14 13.19 3.02
N ALA A 131 9.90 14.04 3.71
CA ALA A 131 9.38 14.86 4.81
C ALA A 131 8.27 15.82 4.34
N ASN A 132 8.48 16.53 3.23
CA ASN A 132 7.47 17.42 2.65
C ASN A 132 6.23 16.65 2.15
N GLN A 133 6.39 15.41 1.67
CA GLN A 133 5.23 14.59 1.32
C GLN A 133 4.47 14.20 2.57
N LEU A 134 5.16 13.74 3.62
CA LEU A 134 4.55 13.34 4.88
C LEU A 134 3.74 14.47 5.53
N GLU A 135 4.24 15.71 5.47
CA GLU A 135 3.58 16.91 6.00
C GLU A 135 2.18 17.12 5.40
N LYS A 136 1.96 16.73 4.14
CA LYS A 136 0.66 16.90 3.45
C LYS A 136 -0.41 15.91 3.91
N PHE A 137 -0.05 14.87 4.66
CA PHE A 137 -0.98 13.78 4.98
C PHE A 137 -2.28 14.25 5.65
N PRO A 138 -2.26 15.11 6.68
CA PRO A 138 -3.50 15.54 7.35
C PRO A 138 -4.43 16.30 6.41
N ASP A 139 -3.88 17.20 5.58
CA ASP A 139 -4.65 17.99 4.62
C ASP A 139 -5.29 17.08 3.56
N VAL A 140 -4.56 16.09 3.05
CA VAL A 140 -5.09 15.11 2.09
C VAL A 140 -6.24 14.31 2.68
N ILE A 141 -6.17 13.92 3.96
CA ILE A 141 -7.27 13.23 4.63
C ILE A 141 -8.51 14.14 4.68
N VAL A 142 -8.32 15.38 5.11
CA VAL A 142 -9.40 16.35 5.26
C VAL A 142 -10.05 16.64 3.90
N ASP A 143 -9.27 16.85 2.85
CA ASP A 143 -9.78 17.15 1.51
C ASP A 143 -10.46 15.94 0.88
N SER A 144 -9.88 14.74 1.02
CA SER A 144 -10.51 13.48 0.59
C SER A 144 -11.88 13.30 1.23
N ALA A 145 -11.98 13.55 2.54
CA ALA A 145 -13.23 13.44 3.29
C ALA A 145 -14.25 14.52 2.89
N ARG A 146 -13.83 15.78 2.73
CA ARG A 146 -14.71 16.90 2.30
C ARG A 146 -15.30 16.67 0.91
N ASN A 147 -14.50 16.12 0.00
CA ASN A 147 -14.89 15.88 -1.38
C ASN A 147 -15.61 14.54 -1.60
N PHE A 148 -15.61 13.65 -0.59
CA PHE A 148 -16.05 12.26 -0.73
C PHE A 148 -15.29 11.52 -1.85
N GLU A 149 -14.00 11.80 -1.99
CA GLU A 149 -13.14 11.29 -3.08
C GLU A 149 -11.93 10.51 -2.53
N PRO A 150 -12.11 9.22 -2.17
CA PRO A 150 -11.04 8.39 -1.59
C PRO A 150 -9.85 8.17 -2.55
N CYS A 151 -10.05 8.38 -3.85
CA CYS A 151 -8.98 8.32 -4.83
C CYS A 151 -7.85 9.34 -4.55
N GLN A 152 -8.17 10.49 -3.92
CA GLN A 152 -7.19 11.50 -3.53
C GLN A 152 -6.19 10.93 -2.51
N LEU A 153 -6.70 10.21 -1.49
CA LEU A 153 -5.86 9.53 -0.51
C LEU A 153 -5.02 8.43 -1.16
N ILE A 154 -5.58 7.66 -2.09
CA ILE A 154 -4.83 6.62 -2.80
C ILE A 154 -3.65 7.21 -3.59
N VAL A 155 -3.87 8.28 -4.35
CA VAL A 155 -2.82 8.96 -5.12
C VAL A 155 -1.70 9.39 -4.20
N TYR A 156 -2.04 10.02 -3.07
CA TYR A 156 -1.08 10.42 -2.06
C TYR A 156 -0.26 9.24 -1.49
N LEU A 157 -0.91 8.14 -1.10
CA LEU A 157 -0.23 6.99 -0.50
C LEU A 157 0.72 6.30 -1.49
N ILE A 158 0.37 6.30 -2.78
CA ILE A 158 1.24 5.80 -3.85
C ILE A 158 2.48 6.69 -3.99
N GLU A 159 2.31 8.01 -4.03
CA GLU A 159 3.44 8.95 -4.08
C GLU A 159 4.35 8.81 -2.85
N LEU A 160 3.77 8.74 -1.65
CA LEU A 160 4.51 8.52 -0.41
C LEU A 160 5.32 7.21 -0.48
N SER A 161 4.71 6.13 -0.98
CA SER A 161 5.35 4.83 -1.18
C SER A 161 6.54 4.85 -2.13
N HIS A 162 6.50 5.70 -3.16
CA HIS A 162 7.63 5.91 -4.07
C HIS A 162 8.78 6.65 -3.39
N PHE A 163 8.51 7.71 -2.63
CA PHE A 163 9.53 8.42 -1.86
C PHE A 163 10.18 7.52 -0.79
N ILE A 164 9.38 6.72 -0.07
CA ILE A 164 9.89 5.71 0.87
C ILE A 164 10.80 4.71 0.15
N GLY A 165 10.40 4.25 -1.04
CA GLY A 165 11.21 3.36 -1.86
C GLY A 165 12.58 3.95 -2.19
N SER A 166 12.62 5.23 -2.59
CA SER A 166 13.88 5.92 -2.90
C SER A 166 14.77 6.09 -1.67
N VAL A 167 14.22 6.55 -0.54
CA VAL A 167 14.98 6.77 0.70
C VAL A 167 15.53 5.45 1.26
N THR A 168 14.71 4.39 1.32
CA THR A 168 15.13 3.09 1.88
C THR A 168 16.07 2.30 0.97
N ALA A 169 16.27 2.71 -0.29
CA ALA A 169 17.26 2.14 -1.19
C ALA A 169 18.67 2.75 -0.98
N GLN A 170 18.74 4.03 -0.60
CA GLN A 170 20.00 4.77 -0.46
C GLN A 170 20.49 4.87 0.99
N ALA A 171 19.58 4.87 1.97
CA ALA A 171 19.92 5.10 3.38
C ALA A 171 19.62 3.88 4.26
N LYS A 172 20.66 3.31 4.86
CA LYS A 172 20.54 2.24 5.85
C LYS A 172 20.34 2.83 7.25
N VAL A 173 19.51 2.22 8.08
CA VAL A 173 19.43 2.56 9.52
C VAL A 173 20.39 1.68 10.32
N LYS A 174 20.35 0.37 10.05
CA LYS A 174 21.11 -0.64 10.78
C LYS A 174 22.62 -0.43 10.67
N GLY A 175 23.29 -0.45 11.82
CA GLY A 175 24.75 -0.34 11.92
C GLY A 175 25.31 1.05 11.61
N GLN A 176 24.48 2.08 11.66
CA GLN A 176 24.93 3.48 11.55
C GLN A 176 25.12 4.09 12.95
N PRO A 177 25.93 5.17 13.06
CA PRO A 177 26.00 5.97 14.28
C PRO A 177 24.62 6.45 14.75
N VAL A 178 24.41 6.56 16.06
CA VAL A 178 23.11 6.88 16.66
C VAL A 178 22.56 8.23 16.17
N ASP A 179 23.43 9.24 16.04
CA ASP A 179 23.13 10.58 15.53
C ASP A 179 22.68 10.60 14.07
N VAL A 180 22.95 9.54 13.31
CA VAL A 180 22.48 9.34 11.93
C VAL A 180 21.28 8.40 11.89
N ALA A 181 21.33 7.31 12.65
CA ALA A 181 20.32 6.26 12.63
C ALA A 181 18.97 6.74 13.20
N VAL A 182 18.99 7.50 14.30
CA VAL A 182 17.79 7.95 15.00
C VAL A 182 16.94 8.91 14.14
N PRO A 183 17.50 9.98 13.53
CA PRO A 183 16.71 10.84 12.63
C PRO A 183 16.14 10.09 11.41
N ARG A 184 16.92 9.16 10.83
CA ARG A 184 16.45 8.31 9.72
C ARG A 184 15.27 7.45 10.16
N LEU A 185 15.39 6.79 11.30
CA LEU A 185 14.35 5.91 11.83
C LEU A 185 13.09 6.71 12.22
N LEU A 186 13.23 7.90 12.79
CA LEU A 186 12.12 8.79 13.11
C LEU A 186 11.26 9.08 11.87
N LEU A 187 11.87 9.56 10.78
CA LEU A 187 11.14 9.89 9.56
C LEU A 187 10.48 8.64 8.96
N LEU A 188 11.19 7.52 8.92
CA LEU A 188 10.65 6.24 8.40
C LEU A 188 9.51 5.70 9.26
N SER A 189 9.57 5.87 10.58
CA SER A 189 8.52 5.47 11.52
C SER A 189 7.25 6.31 11.33
N ALA A 190 7.40 7.63 11.18
CA ALA A 190 6.28 8.50 10.87
C ALA A 190 5.63 8.16 9.52
N CYS A 191 6.44 7.82 8.51
CA CYS A 191 5.93 7.32 7.22
C CYS A 191 5.19 5.98 7.35
N ARG A 192 5.68 5.07 8.21
CA ARG A 192 5.01 3.79 8.49
C ARG A 192 3.63 4.04 9.09
N MET A 193 3.54 4.93 10.07
CA MET A 193 2.28 5.32 10.69
C MET A 193 1.32 5.93 9.66
N ALA A 194 1.79 6.84 8.80
CA ALA A 194 0.95 7.42 7.76
C ALA A 194 0.43 6.36 6.76
N LEU A 195 1.26 5.39 6.35
CA LEU A 195 0.80 4.27 5.53
C LEU A 195 -0.22 3.40 6.29
N HIS A 196 0.03 3.09 7.56
CA HIS A 196 -0.88 2.31 8.39
C HIS A 196 -2.26 2.95 8.47
N GLU A 197 -2.32 4.23 8.86
CA GLU A 197 -3.55 4.98 8.98
C GLU A 197 -4.25 5.14 7.63
N GLY A 198 -3.51 5.46 6.57
CA GLY A 198 -4.06 5.63 5.24
C GLY A 198 -4.68 4.34 4.67
N ILE A 199 -4.00 3.21 4.82
CA ILE A 199 -4.51 1.89 4.39
C ILE A 199 -5.77 1.52 5.22
N SER A 200 -5.72 1.72 6.54
CA SER A 200 -6.84 1.45 7.45
C SER A 200 -8.06 2.32 7.14
N LEU A 201 -7.87 3.61 6.85
CA LEU A 201 -8.96 4.54 6.48
C LEU A 201 -9.65 4.15 5.17
N LEU A 202 -8.93 3.53 4.23
CA LEU A 202 -9.53 2.97 3.01
C LEU A 202 -10.33 1.68 3.28
N GLY A 203 -10.29 1.15 4.51
CA GLY A 203 -10.95 -0.10 4.90
C GLY A 203 -10.14 -1.36 4.57
N ALA A 204 -8.87 -1.22 4.17
CA ALA A 204 -7.98 -2.33 3.89
C ALA A 204 -7.15 -2.71 5.13
N PRO A 205 -6.84 -3.99 5.34
CA PRO A 205 -5.98 -4.43 6.45
C PRO A 205 -4.50 -4.15 6.15
N PRO A 206 -3.77 -3.37 6.97
CA PRO A 206 -2.33 -3.18 6.80
C PRO A 206 -1.55 -4.46 7.13
N VAL A 207 -0.74 -4.95 6.19
CA VAL A 207 0.12 -6.11 6.40
C VAL A 207 1.41 -5.67 7.09
N THR A 208 1.72 -6.29 8.23
CA THR A 208 2.90 -5.92 9.04
C THR A 208 4.14 -6.75 8.75
N ALA A 209 4.00 -7.96 8.19
CA ALA A 209 5.11 -8.88 7.98
C ALA A 209 5.03 -9.51 6.58
N MET A 210 5.92 -9.06 5.70
CA MET A 210 6.17 -9.51 4.34
C MET A 210 7.57 -9.12 3.93
#